data_AF-A0A4U9HBD3-F1
#
_entry.id   AF-A0A4U9HBD3-F1
#
_cell.length_a   1.000
_cell.length_b   1.000
_cell.length_c   1.000
_cell.angle_alpha   90.00
_cell.angle_beta   90.00
_cell.angle_gamma   90.00
#
_symmetry.space_group_name_H-M   'P 1'
#
loop_
_entity.id
_entity.type
_entity.pdbx_description
1 polymer ?
#
loop_
_entity_poly.entity_id
_entity_poly.type
_entity_poly.pdbx_seq_one_letter_code
_entity_poly.pdbx_strand_id
1 'polypeptide(L)'
;MPLFLKNIELTFYFSASLILMLISFLSATCRSISLDRINAFLVAIMMVLFYGLRAEGTSDIKMYLDFFDKMGDFEDFPWSYGFYVIAQTIKSINPSHEFYIFFTSLFFVFAVLICTFKYLKGEPYKSLLMLSFFNGWYILDLATNTIRQGMALPFVMLSFYFLIYGRKSLFLLFAALGISIHWGALTPLCFGVAAYFIAKRRFLLRSITIGRPPFFIQALTSLTSILPESWWRKRSLTRSKKFLSALT
;
A
#
# COMPACT_ATOMS: atom_id res chain seq x y z
N MET A 1 -13.32 -9.78 28.09
CA MET A 1 -13.87 -10.25 26.80
C MET A 1 -13.36 -9.34 25.69
N PRO A 2 -12.85 -9.90 24.58
CA PRO A 2 -12.48 -9.14 23.40
C PRO A 2 -13.60 -8.21 22.95
N LEU A 3 -13.27 -6.99 22.52
CA LEU A 3 -14.25 -5.95 22.16
C LEU A 3 -15.22 -6.40 21.07
N PHE A 4 -14.77 -7.24 20.14
CA PHE A 4 -15.62 -7.75 19.07
C PHE A 4 -16.78 -8.60 19.60
N LEU A 5 -16.61 -9.39 20.68
CA LEU A 5 -17.70 -10.18 21.26
C LEU A 5 -18.80 -9.35 21.92
N LYS A 6 -18.58 -8.04 22.09
CA LYS A 6 -19.55 -7.11 22.70
C LYS A 6 -20.24 -6.21 21.68
N ASN A 7 -19.74 -6.14 20.46
CA ASN A 7 -20.26 -5.29 19.41
C ASN A 7 -20.63 -6.14 18.18
N ILE A 8 -21.90 -6.12 17.81
CA ILE A 8 -22.45 -6.96 16.74
C ILE A 8 -21.80 -6.67 15.38
N GLU A 9 -21.47 -5.41 15.10
CA GLU A 9 -20.80 -4.99 13.86
C GLU A 9 -19.38 -5.55 13.82
N LEU A 10 -18.61 -5.38 14.90
CA LEU A 10 -17.26 -5.93 15.00
C LEU A 10 -17.26 -7.47 14.91
N THR A 11 -18.26 -8.14 15.50
CA THR A 11 -18.44 -9.59 15.35
C THR A 11 -18.71 -9.96 13.89
N PHE A 12 -19.56 -9.21 13.19
CA PHE A 12 -19.86 -9.43 11.77
C PHE A 12 -18.59 -9.31 10.92
N TYR A 13 -17.83 -8.22 11.05
CA TYR A 13 -16.60 -8.02 10.27
C TYR A 13 -15.51 -9.05 10.60
N PHE A 14 -15.37 -9.41 11.88
CA PHE A 14 -14.46 -10.48 12.28
C PHE A 14 -14.85 -11.81 11.62
N SER A 15 -16.13 -12.19 11.69
CA SER A 15 -16.63 -13.44 11.11
C SER A 15 -16.49 -13.46 9.59
N ALA A 16 -16.82 -12.34 8.93
CA ALA A 16 -16.61 -12.16 7.50
C ALA A 16 -15.13 -12.31 7.12
N SER A 17 -14.22 -11.71 7.87
CA SER A 17 -12.77 -11.84 7.63
C SER A 17 -12.28 -13.28 7.74
N LEU A 18 -12.82 -14.08 8.67
CA LEU A 18 -12.49 -15.50 8.80
C LEU A 18 -12.96 -16.31 7.57
N ILE A 19 -14.19 -16.07 7.11
CA ILE A 19 -14.73 -16.73 5.91
C ILE A 19 -13.90 -16.38 4.68
N LEU A 20 -13.60 -15.09 4.48
CA LEU A 20 -12.78 -14.62 3.36
C LEU A 20 -11.33 -15.15 3.45
N MET A 21 -10.81 -15.34 4.66
CA MET A 21 -9.51 -15.97 4.88
C MET A 21 -9.52 -17.44 4.44
N LEU A 22 -10.56 -18.21 4.78
CA LEU A 22 -10.71 -19.58 4.30
C LEU A 22 -10.77 -19.64 2.77
N ILE A 23 -11.52 -18.75 2.12
CA ILE A 23 -11.56 -18.66 0.64
C ILE A 23 -10.18 -18.30 0.08
N SER A 24 -9.41 -17.44 0.76
CA SER A 24 -8.03 -17.10 0.37
C SER A 24 -7.09 -18.30 0.45
N PHE A 25 -7.22 -19.13 1.50
CA PHE A 25 -6.45 -20.37 1.61
C PHE A 25 -6.84 -21.40 0.54
N LEU A 26 -8.13 -21.54 0.25
CA LEU A 26 -8.62 -22.43 -0.81
C LEU A 26 -8.13 -21.95 -2.19
N SER A 27 -8.19 -20.66 -2.48
CA SER A 27 -7.72 -20.10 -3.75
C SER A 27 -6.21 -20.30 -3.94
N ALA A 28 -5.41 -20.12 -2.87
CA ALA A 28 -3.97 -20.38 -2.87
C ALA A 28 -3.66 -21.88 -3.07
N THR A 29 -4.35 -22.77 -2.36
CA THR A 29 -4.13 -24.23 -2.41
C THR A 29 -4.50 -24.81 -3.77
N CYS A 30 -5.65 -24.40 -4.32
CA CYS A 30 -6.10 -24.80 -5.64
C CYS A 30 -5.43 -24.02 -6.78
N ARG A 31 -4.53 -23.07 -6.46
CA ARG A 31 -3.92 -22.11 -7.40
C ARG A 31 -4.93 -21.40 -8.31
N SER A 32 -6.13 -21.13 -7.80
CA SER A 32 -7.20 -20.49 -8.57
C SER A 32 -7.09 -18.97 -8.54
N ILE A 33 -6.53 -18.40 -9.61
CA ILE A 33 -6.39 -16.94 -9.79
C ILE A 33 -7.76 -16.25 -9.85
N SER A 34 -8.75 -16.90 -10.46
CA SER A 34 -10.10 -16.33 -10.59
C SER A 34 -10.76 -16.19 -9.22
N LEU A 35 -10.71 -17.25 -8.40
CA LEU A 35 -11.26 -17.24 -7.05
C LEU A 35 -10.55 -16.22 -6.17
N ASP A 36 -9.22 -16.13 -6.22
CA ASP A 36 -8.44 -15.12 -5.48
C ASP A 36 -8.83 -13.69 -5.88
N ARG A 37 -9.08 -13.42 -7.16
CA ARG A 37 -9.50 -12.09 -7.63
C ARG A 37 -10.87 -11.71 -7.10
N ILE A 38 -11.85 -12.61 -7.24
CA ILE A 38 -13.21 -12.38 -6.71
C ILE A 38 -13.13 -12.12 -5.20
N ASN A 39 -12.39 -12.97 -4.49
CA ASN A 39 -12.23 -12.84 -3.05
C ASN A 39 -11.53 -11.53 -2.66
N ALA A 40 -10.53 -11.07 -3.42
CA ALA A 40 -9.87 -9.79 -3.18
C ALA A 40 -10.84 -8.60 -3.30
N PHE A 41 -11.77 -8.63 -4.26
CA PHE A 41 -12.83 -7.62 -4.35
C PHE A 41 -13.80 -7.69 -3.18
N LEU A 42 -14.17 -8.89 -2.72
CA LEU A 42 -15.01 -9.05 -1.53
C LEU A 42 -14.32 -8.50 -0.27
N VAL A 43 -13.03 -8.78 -0.10
CA VAL A 43 -12.21 -8.21 0.97
C VAL A 43 -12.15 -6.69 0.85
N ALA A 44 -11.97 -6.14 -0.36
CA ALA A 44 -11.98 -4.70 -0.57
C ALA A 44 -13.33 -4.06 -0.18
N ILE A 45 -14.45 -4.66 -0.56
CA ILE A 45 -15.79 -4.19 -0.16
C ILE A 45 -15.92 -4.20 1.37
N MET A 46 -15.54 -5.31 2.01
CA MET A 46 -15.55 -5.41 3.49
C MET A 46 -14.69 -4.32 4.14
N MET A 47 -13.48 -4.07 3.62
CA MET A 47 -12.58 -3.01 4.12
C MET A 47 -13.21 -1.62 3.97
N VAL A 48 -13.81 -1.30 2.82
CA VAL A 48 -14.49 -0.02 2.59
C VAL A 48 -15.62 0.18 3.59
N LEU A 49 -16.47 -0.84 3.79
CA LEU A 49 -17.59 -0.74 4.73
C LEU A 49 -17.09 -0.61 6.16
N PHE A 50 -16.06 -1.37 6.56
CA PHE A 50 -15.50 -1.31 7.90
C PHE A 50 -14.86 0.05 8.22
N TYR A 51 -14.04 0.60 7.33
CA TYR A 51 -13.38 1.88 7.54
C TYR A 51 -14.33 3.08 7.31
N GLY A 52 -15.26 2.93 6.37
CA GLY A 52 -16.10 4.02 5.86
C GLY A 52 -17.42 4.21 6.58
N LEU A 53 -17.95 3.21 7.29
CA LEU A 53 -19.19 3.30 8.06
C LEU A 53 -18.95 3.52 9.56
N ARG A 54 -17.70 3.75 9.97
CA ARG A 54 -17.37 4.03 11.37
C ARG A 54 -17.82 5.44 11.77
N ALA A 55 -18.07 5.62 13.07
CA ALA A 55 -18.26 6.95 13.66
C ALA A 55 -16.95 7.74 13.74
N GLU A 56 -17.08 9.06 13.93
CA GLU A 56 -16.00 10.03 14.12
C GLU A 56 -15.25 9.81 15.45
N GLY A 57 -14.34 8.83 15.48
CA GLY A 57 -13.81 8.30 16.74
C GLY A 57 -12.50 8.89 17.27
N THR A 58 -11.62 9.44 16.42
CA THR A 58 -10.21 9.70 16.79
C THR A 58 -9.82 11.18 16.74
N SER A 59 -8.68 11.54 17.33
CA SER A 59 -8.20 12.94 17.40
C SER A 59 -7.99 13.55 16.02
N ASP A 60 -7.32 12.80 15.13
CA ASP A 60 -6.90 13.35 13.84
C ASP A 60 -8.08 13.46 12.88
N ILE A 61 -9.02 12.50 12.90
CA ILE A 61 -10.22 12.57 12.06
C ILE A 61 -11.08 13.78 12.40
N LYS A 62 -11.25 14.09 13.70
CA LYS A 62 -11.98 15.28 14.13
C LYS A 62 -11.33 16.56 13.61
N MET A 63 -10.01 16.64 13.68
CA MET A 63 -9.26 17.76 13.10
C MET A 63 -9.47 17.86 11.57
N TYR A 64 -9.42 16.74 10.84
CA TYR A 64 -9.69 16.73 9.40
C TYR A 64 -11.09 17.23 9.06
N LEU A 65 -12.10 16.84 9.85
CA LEU A 65 -13.48 17.26 9.67
C LEU A 65 -13.68 18.75 10.00
N ASP A 66 -13.08 19.25 11.08
CA ASP A 66 -13.15 20.69 11.43
C ASP A 66 -12.62 21.60 10.30
N PHE A 67 -11.54 21.19 9.64
CA PHE A 67 -11.00 21.91 8.48
C PHE A 67 -11.78 21.63 7.20
N PHE A 68 -12.40 20.46 7.08
CA PHE A 68 -13.29 20.15 5.96
C PHE A 68 -14.52 21.08 5.96
N ASP A 69 -15.10 21.34 7.13
CA ASP A 69 -16.20 22.30 7.30
C ASP A 69 -15.81 23.71 6.89
N LYS A 70 -14.67 24.19 7.39
CA LYS A 70 -14.15 25.54 7.17
C LYS A 70 -13.52 25.74 5.79
N MET A 71 -13.40 24.69 4.99
CA MET A 71 -12.72 24.73 3.69
C MET A 71 -13.42 25.69 2.72
N GLY A 72 -12.72 26.78 2.38
CA GLY A 72 -13.00 27.68 1.26
C GLY A 72 -11.91 27.56 0.20
N ASP A 73 -10.78 28.24 0.43
CA ASP A 73 -9.63 28.22 -0.46
C ASP A 73 -8.45 27.40 0.09
N PHE A 74 -7.46 27.14 -0.77
CA PHE A 74 -6.25 26.40 -0.36
C PHE A 74 -5.41 27.15 0.68
N GLU A 75 -5.44 28.49 0.67
CA GLU A 75 -4.65 29.32 1.59
C GLU A 75 -5.00 29.06 3.06
N ASP A 76 -6.26 28.68 3.33
CA ASP A 76 -6.76 28.37 4.67
C ASP A 76 -6.61 26.88 5.04
N PHE A 77 -6.03 26.06 4.15
CA PHE A 77 -5.89 24.62 4.34
C PHE A 77 -4.47 24.26 4.84
N PRO A 78 -4.30 23.74 6.07
CA PRO A 78 -2.99 23.59 6.72
C PRO A 78 -2.16 22.40 6.19
N TRP A 79 -2.61 21.76 5.11
CA TRP A 79 -2.04 20.52 4.62
C TRP A 79 -1.68 20.60 3.13
N SER A 80 -1.22 19.47 2.60
CA SER A 80 -0.68 19.38 1.25
C SER A 80 -1.75 19.62 0.17
N TYR A 81 -1.37 20.25 -0.94
CA TYR A 81 -2.28 20.60 -2.04
C TYR A 81 -3.06 19.41 -2.63
N GLY A 82 -2.44 18.25 -2.79
CA GLY A 82 -3.12 17.05 -3.29
C GLY A 82 -4.21 16.57 -2.33
N PHE A 83 -4.02 16.74 -1.02
CA PHE A 83 -5.07 16.43 -0.04
C PHE A 83 -6.20 17.45 -0.08
N TYR A 84 -5.89 18.74 -0.30
CA TYR A 84 -6.89 19.79 -0.52
C TYR A 84 -7.79 19.45 -1.71
N VAL A 85 -7.20 19.10 -2.86
CA VAL A 85 -7.97 18.75 -4.07
C VAL A 85 -8.90 17.57 -3.83
N ILE A 86 -8.43 16.53 -3.13
CA ILE A 86 -9.27 15.38 -2.76
C ILE A 86 -10.43 15.83 -1.88
N ALA A 87 -10.16 16.57 -0.81
CA ALA A 87 -11.19 17.02 0.13
C ALA A 87 -12.20 17.97 -0.54
N GLN A 88 -11.75 18.92 -1.36
CA GLN A 88 -12.62 19.81 -2.12
C GLN A 88 -13.51 19.05 -3.10
N THR A 89 -12.97 18.01 -3.76
CA THR A 89 -13.74 17.15 -4.66
C THR A 89 -14.82 16.36 -3.91
N ILE A 90 -14.52 15.90 -2.69
CA ILE A 90 -15.52 15.24 -1.84
C ILE A 90 -16.61 16.24 -1.44
N LYS A 91 -16.22 17.41 -0.96
CA LYS A 91 -17.13 18.46 -0.48
C LYS A 91 -18.10 18.92 -1.56
N SER A 92 -17.63 19.02 -2.81
CA SER A 92 -18.48 19.44 -3.94
C SER A 92 -19.52 18.39 -4.34
N ILE A 93 -19.32 17.12 -3.99
CA ILE A 93 -20.29 16.04 -4.21
C ILE A 93 -21.27 15.97 -3.04
N ASN A 94 -20.75 15.92 -1.81
CA ASN A 94 -21.55 15.93 -0.59
C ASN A 94 -20.69 16.42 0.60
N PRO A 95 -21.13 17.48 1.30
CA PRO A 95 -20.38 18.07 2.41
C PRO A 95 -20.55 17.35 3.75
N SER A 96 -21.23 16.21 3.84
CA SER A 96 -21.41 15.50 5.11
C SER A 96 -20.13 14.79 5.56
N HIS A 97 -19.94 14.68 6.88
CA HIS A 97 -18.79 14.01 7.48
C HIS A 97 -18.78 12.50 7.19
N GLU A 98 -19.94 11.86 7.20
CA GLU A 98 -20.08 10.44 6.87
C GLU A 98 -19.65 10.18 5.44
N PHE A 99 -20.03 11.07 4.52
CA PHE A 99 -19.61 10.99 3.13
C PHE A 99 -18.10 11.18 2.99
N TYR A 100 -17.52 12.11 3.74
CA TYR A 100 -16.06 12.31 3.78
C TYR A 100 -15.31 11.07 4.27
N ILE A 101 -15.74 10.48 5.40
CA ILE A 101 -15.14 9.26 5.96
C ILE A 101 -15.27 8.09 4.99
N PHE A 102 -16.46 7.91 4.40
CA PHE A 102 -16.71 6.85 3.44
C PHE A 102 -15.83 7.00 2.19
N PHE A 103 -15.78 8.19 1.59
CA PHE A 103 -15.06 8.41 0.34
C PHE A 103 -13.54 8.36 0.52
N THR A 104 -13.00 8.90 1.62
CA THR A 104 -11.57 8.76 1.93
C THR A 104 -11.17 7.29 2.15
N SER A 105 -12.04 6.51 2.82
CA SER A 105 -11.86 5.06 2.97
C SER A 105 -11.92 4.32 1.64
N LEU A 106 -12.88 4.65 0.78
CA LEU A 106 -13.02 4.10 -0.56
C LEU A 106 -11.78 4.37 -1.41
N PHE A 107 -11.31 5.62 -1.41
CA PHE A 107 -10.09 6.01 -2.11
C PHE A 107 -8.88 5.21 -1.64
N PHE A 108 -8.68 5.12 -0.32
CA PHE A 108 -7.57 4.38 0.28
C PHE A 108 -7.59 2.91 -0.13
N VAL A 109 -8.71 2.22 0.08
CA VAL A 109 -8.84 0.78 -0.21
C VAL A 109 -8.69 0.52 -1.71
N PHE A 110 -9.26 1.36 -2.57
CA PHE A 110 -9.13 1.22 -4.02
C PHE A 110 -7.67 1.37 -4.47
N ALA A 111 -6.94 2.33 -3.92
CA ALA A 111 -5.53 2.53 -4.22
C ALA A 111 -4.67 1.33 -3.73
N VAL A 112 -4.94 0.79 -2.54
CA VAL A 112 -4.31 -0.44 -2.02
C VAL A 112 -4.62 -1.65 -2.89
N LEU A 113 -5.86 -1.78 -3.38
CA LEU A 113 -6.28 -2.85 -4.29
C LEU A 113 -5.48 -2.78 -5.60
N ILE A 114 -5.32 -1.60 -6.19
CA ILE A 114 -4.47 -1.39 -7.38
C ILE A 114 -3.03 -1.84 -7.10
N CYS A 115 -2.45 -1.41 -5.97
CA CYS A 115 -1.09 -1.83 -5.57
C CYS A 115 -0.99 -3.35 -5.52
N THR A 116 -1.92 -3.99 -4.81
CA THR A 116 -1.96 -5.44 -4.64
C THR A 116 -1.98 -6.18 -5.97
N PHE A 117 -2.83 -5.74 -6.90
CA PHE A 117 -2.92 -6.34 -8.24
C PHE A 117 -1.66 -6.14 -9.09
N LYS A 118 -0.95 -5.02 -8.90
CA LYS A 118 0.32 -4.76 -9.61
C LYS A 118 1.47 -5.62 -9.06
N TYR A 119 1.60 -5.70 -7.75
CA TYR A 119 2.67 -6.45 -7.07
C TYR A 119 2.49 -7.96 -7.21
N LEU A 120 1.26 -8.47 -7.12
CA LEU A 120 0.93 -9.91 -7.19
C LEU A 120 0.33 -10.31 -8.54
N LYS A 121 0.84 -9.72 -9.62
CA LYS A 121 0.36 -10.02 -10.98
C LYS A 121 0.61 -11.50 -11.31
N GLY A 122 -0.48 -12.24 -11.55
CA GLY A 122 -0.43 -13.65 -11.92
C GLY A 122 -0.44 -14.63 -10.75
N GLU A 123 -0.37 -14.13 -9.51
CA GLU A 123 -0.25 -14.95 -8.30
C GLU A 123 -1.58 -15.02 -7.53
N PRO A 124 -2.00 -16.17 -6.97
CA PRO A 124 -3.27 -16.33 -6.24
C PRO A 124 -3.16 -15.93 -4.76
N TYR A 125 -2.56 -14.77 -4.45
CA TYR A 125 -2.32 -14.30 -3.08
C TYR A 125 -2.85 -12.88 -2.79
N LYS A 126 -3.67 -12.31 -3.68
CA LYS A 126 -4.15 -10.90 -3.54
C LYS A 126 -5.07 -10.75 -2.35
N SER A 127 -6.04 -11.66 -2.23
CA SER A 127 -7.02 -11.66 -1.14
C SER A 127 -6.34 -11.83 0.21
N LEU A 128 -5.33 -12.71 0.29
CA LEU A 128 -4.54 -12.90 1.51
C LEU A 128 -3.73 -11.66 1.90
N LEU A 129 -3.09 -10.98 0.94
CA LEU A 129 -2.39 -9.72 1.21
C LEU A 129 -3.36 -8.63 1.70
N MET A 130 -4.52 -8.49 1.06
CA MET A 130 -5.53 -7.53 1.50
C MET A 130 -6.08 -7.83 2.89
N LEU A 131 -6.29 -9.11 3.23
CA LEU A 131 -6.67 -9.51 4.58
C LEU A 131 -5.58 -9.22 5.61
N SER A 132 -4.32 -9.38 5.23
CA SER A 132 -3.19 -9.02 6.08
C SER A 132 -3.14 -7.51 6.34
N PHE A 133 -3.47 -6.69 5.34
CA PHE A 133 -3.67 -5.25 5.53
C PHE A 133 -4.87 -4.95 6.43
N PHE A 134 -6.02 -5.59 6.20
CA PHE A 134 -7.21 -5.39 7.02
C PHE A 134 -6.97 -5.68 8.51
N ASN A 135 -6.29 -6.80 8.81
CA ASN A 135 -5.99 -7.22 10.19
C ASN A 135 -4.75 -6.52 10.78
N GLY A 136 -4.01 -5.75 10.00
CA GLY A 136 -2.80 -5.08 10.42
C GLY A 136 -3.09 -3.77 11.15
N TRP A 137 -2.64 -3.66 12.40
CA TRP A 137 -2.84 -2.44 13.23
C TRP A 137 -2.38 -1.15 12.54
N TYR A 138 -1.22 -1.16 11.89
CA TYR A 138 -0.70 0.02 11.20
C TYR A 138 -1.57 0.47 10.04
N ILE A 139 -2.15 -0.46 9.28
CA ILE A 139 -3.04 -0.11 8.17
C ILE A 139 -4.38 0.40 8.71
N LEU A 140 -4.88 -0.19 9.80
CA LEU A 140 -6.07 0.29 10.48
C LEU A 140 -5.91 1.76 10.92
N ASP A 141 -4.79 2.10 11.56
CA ASP A 141 -4.50 3.48 11.97
C ASP A 141 -4.40 4.43 10.76
N LEU A 142 -3.72 4.01 9.69
CA LEU A 142 -3.63 4.77 8.44
C LEU A 142 -4.99 4.98 7.75
N ALA A 143 -5.89 4.02 7.85
CA ALA A 143 -7.22 4.08 7.23
C ALA A 143 -8.21 4.90 8.06
N THR A 144 -8.05 4.95 9.38
CA THR A 144 -9.08 5.49 10.29
C THR A 144 -8.63 6.73 11.08
N ASN A 145 -7.34 6.99 11.18
CA ASN A 145 -6.82 8.08 11.99
C ASN A 145 -5.89 8.96 11.16
N THR A 146 -4.76 8.41 10.72
CA THR A 146 -3.74 9.12 9.95
C THR A 146 -4.04 9.12 8.45
N ILE A 147 -5.27 9.48 8.06
CA ILE A 147 -5.82 9.30 6.70
C ILE A 147 -4.97 9.90 5.58
N ARG A 148 -4.29 11.03 5.82
CA ARG A 148 -3.37 11.64 4.84
C ARG A 148 -2.19 10.73 4.51
N GLN A 149 -1.61 10.11 5.53
CA GLN A 149 -0.52 9.15 5.38
C GLN A 149 -1.05 7.89 4.70
N GLY A 150 -2.25 7.43 5.09
CA GLY A 150 -2.92 6.29 4.47
C GLY A 150 -3.14 6.50 2.97
N MET A 151 -3.68 7.65 2.57
CA MET A 151 -3.91 7.98 1.16
C MET A 151 -2.62 8.12 0.35
N ALA A 152 -1.53 8.61 0.95
CA ALA A 152 -0.24 8.72 0.27
C ALA A 152 0.49 7.37 0.11
N LEU A 153 0.30 6.43 1.05
CA LEU A 153 1.04 5.16 1.11
C LEU A 153 0.95 4.33 -0.19
N PRO A 154 -0.24 4.09 -0.80
CA PRO A 154 -0.35 3.37 -2.07
C PRO A 154 0.47 4.00 -3.21
N PHE A 155 0.54 5.34 -3.27
CA PHE A 155 1.34 6.03 -4.30
C PHE A 155 2.84 5.85 -4.04
N VAL A 156 3.28 5.87 -2.78
CA VAL A 156 4.67 5.51 -2.41
C VAL A 156 4.98 4.06 -2.79
N MET A 157 4.06 3.12 -2.53
CA MET A 157 4.23 1.73 -2.93
C MET A 157 4.32 1.58 -4.46
N LEU A 158 3.46 2.26 -5.23
CA LEU A 158 3.50 2.23 -6.69
C LEU A 158 4.76 2.89 -7.25
N SER A 159 5.26 3.95 -6.63
CA SER A 159 6.51 4.58 -7.07
C SER A 159 7.66 3.56 -6.99
N PHE A 160 7.81 2.85 -5.87
CA PHE A 160 8.85 1.84 -5.72
C PHE A 160 8.68 0.66 -6.66
N TYR A 161 7.44 0.25 -6.93
CA TYR A 161 7.16 -0.73 -7.97
C TYR A 161 7.80 -0.27 -9.29
N PHE A 162 7.48 0.93 -9.75
CA PHE A 162 8.03 1.44 -11.02
C PHE A 162 9.54 1.69 -11.00
N LEU A 163 10.11 2.06 -9.85
CA LEU A 163 11.57 2.17 -9.68
C LEU A 163 12.26 0.82 -9.88
N ILE A 164 11.73 -0.24 -9.28
CA ILE A 164 12.26 -1.60 -9.39
C ILE A 164 12.21 -2.09 -10.85
N TYR A 165 11.13 -1.81 -11.57
CA TYR A 165 10.97 -2.13 -12.99
C TYR A 165 11.66 -1.14 -13.96
N GLY A 166 12.42 -0.17 -13.45
CA GLY A 166 13.20 0.77 -14.26
C GLY A 166 12.38 1.84 -14.99
N ARG A 167 11.08 1.98 -14.69
CA ARG A 167 10.18 2.97 -15.29
C ARG A 167 10.26 4.30 -14.53
N LYS A 168 11.34 5.04 -14.73
CA LYS A 168 11.68 6.26 -13.97
C LYS A 168 10.60 7.35 -14.04
N SER A 169 9.97 7.57 -15.19
CA SER A 169 8.90 8.57 -15.34
C SER A 169 7.70 8.25 -14.47
N LEU A 170 7.26 6.98 -14.44
CA LEU A 170 6.18 6.54 -13.56
C LEU A 170 6.59 6.59 -12.09
N PHE A 171 7.83 6.23 -11.75
CA PHE A 171 8.34 6.43 -10.38
C PHE A 171 8.18 7.90 -9.94
N LEU A 172 8.62 8.86 -10.76
CA LEU A 172 8.52 10.29 -10.44
C LEU A 172 7.07 10.75 -10.32
N LEU A 173 6.20 10.30 -11.23
CA LEU A 173 4.76 10.62 -11.20
C LEU A 173 4.13 10.14 -9.88
N PHE A 174 4.28 8.87 -9.53
CA PHE A 174 3.68 8.31 -8.32
C PHE A 174 4.34 8.86 -7.03
N ALA A 175 5.64 9.17 -7.06
CA ALA A 175 6.30 9.87 -5.96
C ALA A 175 5.72 11.28 -5.76
N ALA A 176 5.54 12.04 -6.84
CA ALA A 176 4.95 13.38 -6.79
C ALA A 176 3.51 13.34 -6.27
N LEU A 177 2.69 12.37 -6.70
CA LEU A 177 1.33 12.17 -6.18
C LEU A 177 1.32 11.83 -4.68
N GLY A 178 2.22 10.97 -4.20
CA GLY A 178 2.33 10.65 -2.78
C GLY A 178 2.72 11.87 -1.94
N ILE A 179 3.72 12.63 -2.40
CA ILE A 179 4.19 13.87 -1.73
C ILE A 179 3.10 14.94 -1.75
N SER A 180 2.38 15.09 -2.86
CA SER A 180 1.31 16.09 -2.97
C SER A 180 0.16 15.82 -2.01
N ILE A 181 -0.12 14.56 -1.65
CA ILE A 181 -1.10 14.19 -0.61
C ILE A 181 -0.50 14.39 0.79
N HIS A 182 0.70 13.88 1.04
CA HIS A 182 1.37 14.00 2.32
C HIS A 182 2.87 14.23 2.14
N TRP A 183 3.33 15.44 2.47
CA TRP A 183 4.75 15.83 2.42
C TRP A 183 5.69 14.86 3.17
N GLY A 184 5.23 14.26 4.27
CA GLY A 184 5.99 13.23 5.00
C GLY A 184 6.28 11.96 4.19
N ALA A 185 5.62 11.76 3.04
CA ALA A 185 5.95 10.70 2.07
C ALA A 185 7.35 10.87 1.45
N LEU A 186 7.93 12.08 1.50
CA LEU A 186 9.30 12.32 1.04
C LEU A 186 10.31 11.44 1.80
N THR A 187 10.12 11.26 3.11
CA THR A 187 11.01 10.49 3.97
C THR A 187 11.13 9.02 3.52
N PRO A 188 10.05 8.21 3.44
CA PRO A 188 10.17 6.84 2.95
C PRO A 188 10.68 6.77 1.51
N LEU A 189 10.33 7.73 0.65
CA LEU A 189 10.85 7.82 -0.73
C LEU A 189 12.38 7.96 -0.76
N CYS A 190 12.94 8.92 -0.01
CA CYS A 190 14.38 9.13 0.10
C CYS A 190 15.10 7.88 0.64
N PHE A 191 14.58 7.29 1.72
CA PHE A 191 15.16 6.07 2.29
C PHE A 191 15.11 4.89 1.32
N GLY A 192 13.97 4.67 0.64
CA GLY A 192 13.84 3.56 -0.30
C GLY A 192 14.68 3.74 -1.56
N VAL A 193 14.84 4.97 -2.06
CA VAL A 193 15.76 5.27 -3.18
C VAL A 193 17.21 5.02 -2.76
N ALA A 194 17.61 5.48 -1.58
CA ALA A 194 18.95 5.21 -1.04
C ALA A 194 19.19 3.70 -0.89
N ALA A 195 18.24 2.97 -0.28
CA ALA A 195 18.29 1.52 -0.13
C ALA A 195 18.40 0.81 -1.48
N TYR A 196 17.64 1.24 -2.49
CA TYR A 196 17.70 0.69 -3.85
C TYR A 196 19.09 0.84 -4.50
N PHE A 197 19.74 2.00 -4.32
CA PHE A 197 21.10 2.21 -4.83
C PHE A 197 22.16 1.43 -4.06
N ILE A 198 22.03 1.36 -2.73
CA ILE A 198 22.91 0.54 -1.87
C ILE A 198 22.80 -0.93 -2.24
N ALA A 199 21.58 -1.45 -2.42
CA ALA A 199 21.33 -2.85 -2.78
C ALA A 199 22.00 -3.25 -4.11
N LYS A 200 22.24 -2.31 -5.03
CA LYS A 200 22.96 -2.56 -6.29
C LYS A 200 24.49 -2.60 -6.12
N ARG A 201 25.04 -2.11 -5.02
CA ARG A 201 26.49 -2.03 -4.76
C ARG A 201 26.90 -3.07 -3.72
N ARG A 202 27.34 -4.25 -4.18
CA ARG A 202 27.78 -5.37 -3.31
C ARG A 202 28.82 -4.99 -2.25
N PHE A 203 29.70 -4.04 -2.56
CA PHE A 203 30.70 -3.52 -1.62
C PHE A 203 30.06 -2.78 -0.43
N LEU A 204 29.10 -1.88 -0.69
CA LEU A 204 28.40 -1.13 0.36
C LEU A 204 27.55 -2.05 1.24
N LEU A 205 26.88 -3.03 0.64
CA LEU A 205 26.15 -4.05 1.39
C LEU A 205 27.05 -4.77 2.39
N ARG A 206 28.26 -5.18 1.96
CA ARG A 206 29.26 -5.83 2.83
C ARG A 206 29.73 -4.91 3.96
N SER A 207 30.04 -3.64 3.67
CA SER A 207 30.44 -2.67 4.71
C SER A 207 29.36 -2.44 5.77
N ILE A 208 28.08 -2.45 5.37
CA ILE A 208 26.94 -2.30 6.29
C ILE A 208 26.71 -3.58 7.12
N THR A 209 26.93 -4.77 6.53
CA THR A 209 26.74 -6.06 7.24
C THR A 209 27.87 -6.40 8.20
N ILE A 210 29.09 -5.93 7.95
CA ILE A 210 30.26 -6.18 8.82
C ILE A 210 30.12 -5.47 10.19
N GLY A 211 29.22 -4.48 10.31
CA GLY A 211 29.07 -3.68 11.52
C GLY A 211 28.14 -4.20 12.63
N ARG A 212 27.34 -5.27 12.46
CA ARG A 212 26.32 -5.70 13.45
C ARG A 212 25.98 -7.23 13.47
N PRO A 213 25.49 -7.78 14.60
CA PRO A 213 25.52 -9.21 14.96
C PRO A 213 24.57 -10.11 14.12
N PRO A 214 24.74 -11.46 14.18
CA PRO A 214 24.29 -12.41 13.16
C PRO A 214 22.78 -12.48 12.84
N PHE A 215 21.91 -11.79 13.58
CA PHE A 215 20.47 -11.72 13.28
C PHE A 215 20.14 -10.98 11.97
N PHE A 216 20.99 -10.04 11.52
CA PHE A 216 20.74 -9.29 10.28
C PHE A 216 21.02 -10.11 9.00
N ILE A 217 21.82 -11.18 9.11
CA ILE A 217 22.20 -12.02 7.98
C ILE A 217 21.00 -12.90 7.53
N GLN A 218 20.16 -13.35 8.45
CA GLN A 218 18.95 -14.14 8.13
C GLN A 218 17.86 -13.32 7.40
N ALA A 219 17.74 -12.02 7.71
CA ALA A 219 16.78 -11.14 7.04
C ALA A 219 17.21 -10.77 5.60
N LEU A 220 18.52 -10.71 5.34
CA LEU A 220 19.04 -10.40 4.01
C LEU A 220 19.10 -11.63 3.09
N THR A 221 19.37 -12.82 3.62
CA THR A 221 19.32 -14.06 2.83
C THR A 221 17.89 -14.42 2.40
N SER A 222 16.90 -14.13 3.24
CA SER A 222 15.47 -14.26 2.89
C SER A 222 15.01 -13.24 1.83
N LEU A 223 15.59 -12.03 1.80
CA LEU A 223 15.33 -11.07 0.70
C LEU A 223 15.93 -11.53 -0.64
N THR A 224 17.03 -12.27 -0.63
CA THR A 224 17.61 -12.83 -1.86
C THR A 224 16.88 -14.05 -2.41
N SER A 225 16.15 -14.80 -1.57
CA SER A 225 15.32 -15.94 -2.00
C SER A 225 13.94 -15.54 -2.52
N ILE A 226 13.49 -14.30 -2.25
CA ILE A 226 12.23 -13.72 -2.77
C ILE A 226 12.39 -13.23 -4.22
N LEU A 227 13.61 -13.04 -4.72
CA LEU A 227 13.85 -12.78 -6.14
C LEU A 227 13.82 -14.10 -6.92
N PRO A 228 12.82 -14.36 -7.79
CA PRO A 228 12.73 -15.63 -8.51
C PRO A 228 13.99 -15.86 -9.35
N GLU A 229 14.57 -17.06 -9.32
CA GLU A 229 15.77 -17.44 -10.10
C GLU A 229 15.68 -17.10 -11.60
N SER A 230 14.45 -16.99 -12.13
CA SER A 230 14.17 -16.54 -13.49
C SER A 230 14.70 -15.12 -13.80
N TRP A 231 14.91 -14.28 -12.79
CA TRP A 231 15.51 -12.94 -12.91
C TRP A 231 17.01 -12.98 -13.22
N TRP A 232 17.74 -13.92 -12.63
CA TRP A 232 19.19 -14.06 -12.88
C TRP A 232 19.46 -14.66 -14.27
N ARG A 233 18.70 -15.67 -14.69
CA ARG A 233 18.84 -16.28 -16.03
C ARG A 233 18.47 -15.34 -17.18
N LYS A 234 17.43 -14.50 -17.03
CA LYS A 234 17.05 -13.55 -18.10
C LYS A 234 18.11 -12.47 -18.33
N ARG A 235 18.85 -12.03 -17.31
CA ARG A 235 19.93 -11.02 -17.45
C ARG A 235 21.23 -11.58 -18.01
N SER A 236 21.58 -12.84 -17.75
CA SER A 236 22.78 -13.45 -18.35
C SER A 236 22.59 -13.67 -19.86
N LEU A 237 21.39 -14.14 -20.26
CA LEU A 237 21.05 -14.38 -21.67
C LEU A 237 20.92 -13.10 -22.50
N THR A 238 20.44 -11.99 -21.93
CA THR A 238 20.37 -10.70 -22.66
C THR A 238 21.73 -10.02 -22.78
N ARG A 239 22.67 -10.25 -21.86
CA ARG A 239 24.05 -9.76 -21.98
C ARG A 239 24.87 -10.59 -22.97
N SER A 240 24.73 -11.91 -23.00
CA SER A 240 25.47 -12.72 -24.00
C SER A 240 24.97 -12.46 -25.42
N LYS A 241 23.66 -12.26 -25.63
CA LYS A 241 23.11 -11.90 -26.95
C LYS A 241 23.55 -10.52 -27.43
N LYS A 242 23.63 -9.51 -26.55
CA LYS A 242 24.16 -8.17 -26.91
C LYS A 242 25.67 -8.17 -27.16
N PHE A 243 26.40 -9.07 -26.51
CA PHE A 243 27.83 -9.23 -26.75
C PHE A 243 28.11 -9.97 -28.07
N LEU A 244 27.34 -11.02 -28.37
CA LEU A 244 27.43 -11.76 -29.63
C LEU A 244 26.97 -10.93 -30.84
N SER A 245 25.93 -10.09 -30.69
CA SER A 245 25.48 -9.20 -31.76
C SER A 245 26.38 -7.97 -31.99
N ALA A 246 27.39 -7.77 -31.14
CA ALA A 246 28.40 -6.72 -31.31
C ALA A 246 29.70 -7.28 -31.93
N LEU A 247 29.76 -8.60 -32.16
CA LEU A 247 30.88 -9.34 -32.74
C LEU A 247 30.57 -9.94 -34.12
N THR A 248 29.38 -9.66 -34.67
CA THR A 248 28.92 -10.01 -36.02
C THR A 248 28.45 -8.75 -36.71
#